data_AF-A0A2S3QGD8-F1
#
_entry.id   AF-A0A2S3QGD8-F1
#
_cell.length_a   1.000
_cell.length_b   1.000
_cell.length_c   1.000
_cell.angle_alpha   90.00
_cell.angle_beta   90.00
_cell.angle_gamma   90.00
#
_symmetry.space_group_name_H-M   'P 1'
#
loop_
_entity.id
_entity.type
_entity.pdbx_description
1 polymer ?
#
loop_
_entity_poly.entity_id
_entity_poly.type
_entity_poly.pdbx_seq_one_letter_code
_entity_poly.pdbx_strand_id
1 'polypeptide(L)' 'MGNNIDLIVRLAGIGILVTVAYSVLERLDRKEWGQLVALAGVAIGFLLVLREVQQLFNAVRTMFNL' A
#
# COMPACT_ATOMS: atom_id res chain seq x y z
N MET A 1 -15.30 -15.27 5.55
CA MET A 1 -14.74 -14.60 6.75
C MET A 1 -13.22 -14.39 6.62
N GLY A 2 -12.72 -13.85 5.48
CA GLY A 2 -11.27 -13.72 5.22
C GLY A 2 -10.79 -12.35 4.72
N ASN A 3 -11.69 -11.45 4.29
CA ASN A 3 -11.30 -10.28 3.51
C ASN A 3 -10.53 -9.21 4.31
N ASN A 4 -10.84 -9.01 5.60
CA ASN A 4 -10.18 -7.96 6.39
C ASN A 4 -8.74 -8.32 6.76
N ILE A 5 -8.45 -9.61 6.96
CA ILE A 5 -7.10 -10.08 7.31
C ILE A 5 -6.20 -10.03 6.08
N ASP A 6 -6.73 -10.34 4.90
CA ASP A 6 -5.98 -10.28 3.64
C ASP A 6 -5.40 -8.88 3.38
N LEU A 7 -6.19 -7.84 3.64
CA LEU A 7 -5.77 -6.44 3.48
C LEU A 7 -4.65 -6.03 4.44
N ILE A 8 -4.78 -6.42 5.71
CA ILE A 8 -3.78 -6.13 6.75
C ILE A 8 -2.48 -6.88 6.45
N VAL A 9 -2.56 -8.17 6.08
CA VAL A 9 -1.40 -8.98 5.70
C VAL A 9 -0.72 -8.41 4.45
N ARG A 10 -1.49 -7.93 3.48
CA ARG A 10 -0.97 -7.30 2.26
C ARG A 10 -0.26 -5.97 2.53
N LEU A 11 -0.82 -5.14 3.41
CA LEU A 11 -0.19 -3.91 3.89
C LEU A 11 1.11 -4.20 4.65
N ALA A 12 1.09 -5.19 5.54
CA ALA A 12 2.27 -5.62 6.29
C ALA A 12 3.38 -6.16 5.36
N GLY A 13 3.01 -6.95 4.34
CA GLY A 13 3.95 -7.46 3.35
C GLY A 13 4.64 -6.33 2.57
N ILE A 14 3.89 -5.30 2.15
CA ILE A 14 4.47 -4.12 1.49
C ILE A 14 5.41 -3.37 2.44
N GLY A 15 5.00 -3.19 3.71
CA GLY A 15 5.84 -2.55 4.71
C GLY A 15 7.18 -3.25 4.88
N ILE A 16 7.18 -4.58 5.04
CA ILE A 16 8.40 -5.39 5.14
C ILE A 16 9.27 -5.22 3.90
N LEU A 17 8.69 -5.33 2.70
CA LEU A 17 9.44 -5.18 1.43
C LEU A 17 10.10 -3.80 1.30
N VAL A 18 9.36 -2.74 1.66
CA VAL A 18 9.85 -1.35 1.61
C VAL A 18 10.98 -1.16 2.61
N THR A 19 10.85 -1.65 3.84
CA THR A 19 11.91 -1.57 4.84
C THR A 19 13.16 -2.33 4.41
N VAL A 20 13.02 -3.55 3.88
CA VAL A 20 14.15 -4.32 3.38
C VAL A 20 14.84 -3.60 2.21
N ALA A 21 14.07 -3.08 1.25
CA ALA A 21 14.61 -2.32 0.12
C ALA A 21 15.33 -1.03 0.58
N TYR A 22 14.75 -0.31 1.54
CA TYR A 22 15.37 0.86 2.16
C TYR A 22 16.71 0.49 2.80
N SER A 23 16.73 -0.54 3.66
CA SER A 23 17.95 -0.98 4.34
C SER A 23 19.04 -1.45 3.37
N VAL A 24 18.67 -2.06 2.25
CA VAL A 24 19.63 -2.45 1.20
C VAL A 24 20.20 -1.20 0.51
N LEU A 25 19.37 -0.24 0.13
CA LEU A 25 19.81 1.01 -0.51
C LEU A 25 20.68 1.88 0.41
N GLU A 26 20.36 1.91 1.70
CA GLU A 26 21.18 2.60 2.70
C GLU A 26 22.57 1.95 2.84
N ARG A 27 22.66 0.62 2.80
CA ARG A 27 23.94 -0.12 2.80
C ARG A 27 24.79 0.11 1.55
N LEU A 28 24.17 0.50 0.44
CA LEU A 28 24.85 0.84 -0.81
C LEU A 28 25.32 2.31 -0.86
N ASP A 29 25.20 3.04 0.25
CA ASP A 29 25.48 4.48 0.36
C ASP A 29 24.63 5.32 -0.62
N ARG A 30 23.41 4.85 -0.90
CA ARG A 30 22.42 5.48 -1.80
C ARG A 30 21.20 5.97 -1.01
N LYS A 31 21.44 6.81 0.00
CA LYS A 31 20.40 7.31 0.93
C LYS A 31 19.23 8.02 0.24
N GLU A 32 19.51 8.77 -0.82
CA GLU A 32 18.49 9.47 -1.61
C GLU A 32 17.47 8.49 -2.22
N TRP A 33 17.96 7.39 -2.78
CA TRP A 33 17.11 6.32 -3.32
C TRP A 33 16.32 5.60 -2.24
N GLY A 34 16.93 5.39 -1.06
CA GLY A 34 16.24 4.83 0.10
C GLY A 34 15.02 5.68 0.48
N GLN A 35 15.19 7.01 0.59
CA GLN A 35 14.07 7.92 0.92
C GLN A 35 12.94 7.85 -0.13
N LEU A 36 13.28 7.79 -1.42
CA LEU A 36 12.29 7.64 -2.50
C LEU A 36 11.51 6.32 -2.38
N VAL A 37 12.18 5.22 -2.00
CA VAL A 37 11.53 3.92 -1.77
C VAL A 37 10.58 3.96 -0.58
N ALA A 38 10.95 4.63 0.52
CA ALA A 38 10.07 4.81 1.67
C ALA A 38 8.79 5.60 1.29
N LEU A 39 8.94 6.69 0.52
CA LEU A 39 7.81 7.47 -0.01
C LEU A 39 6.94 6.64 -0.96
N ALA A 40 7.55 5.86 -1.85
CA ALA A 40 6.83 4.96 -2.74
C ALA A 40 6.03 3.90 -1.95
N GLY A 41 6.60 3.35 -0.88
CA GLY A 41 5.90 2.42 0.01
C GLY A 41 4.63 3.01 0.62
N VAL A 42 4.73 4.25 1.12
CA VAL A 42 3.57 5.00 1.64
C VAL A 42 2.54 5.26 0.54
N ALA A 43 2.96 5.68 -0.65
CA ALA A 43 2.08 5.91 -1.78
C ALA A 43 1.32 4.64 -2.21
N ILE A 44 2.00 3.49 -2.26
CA ILE A 44 1.38 2.19 -2.55
C ILE A 44 0.37 1.82 -1.47
N GLY A 45 0.68 2.08 -0.20
CA GLY A 45 -0.26 1.90 0.91
C GLY A 45 -1.55 2.72 0.72
N PHE A 46 -1.44 3.98 0.31
CA PHE A 46 -2.61 4.81 -0.01
C PHE A 46 -3.40 4.29 -1.20
N LEU A 47 -2.74 3.81 -2.25
CA LEU A 47 -3.42 3.20 -3.40
C LEU A 47 -4.24 1.96 -3.02
N LEU A 48 -3.78 1.19 -2.03
CA LEU A 48 -4.55 0.07 -1.48
C LEU A 48 -5.83 0.53 -0.78
N VAL A 49 -5.73 1.55 0.07
CA VAL A 49 -6.89 2.14 0.75
C VAL A 49 -7.88 2.74 -0.26
N LEU A 50 -7.37 3.39 -1.32
CA LEU A 50 -8.21 4.00 -2.35
C LEU A 50 -9.08 2.97 -3.07
N ARG A 51 -8.60 1.74 -3.27
CA ARG A 51 -9.40 0.67 -3.89
C ARG A 51 -10.60 0.27 -3.03
N GLU A 52 -10.44 0.25 -1.72
CA GLU A 52 -11.55 -0.02 -0.80
C GLU A 52 -12.59 1.11 -0.84
N VAL A 53 -12.12 2.36 -0.87
CA VAL A 53 -13.00 3.52 -1.06
C VAL A 53 -13.76 3.40 -2.39
N GLN A 54 -13.09 3.02 -3.48
CA GLN A 54 -13.75 2.79 -4.77
C GLN A 54 -14.81 1.69 -4.71
N GLN A 55 -14.56 0.58 -4.01
CA GLN A 55 -15.57 -0.46 -3.82
C GLN A 55 -16.81 0.08 -3.09
N LEU A 56 -16.62 0.89 -2.05
CA LEU A 56 -17.73 1.52 -1.34
C LEU A 56 -18.52 2.46 -2.26
N PHE A 57 -17.83 3.29 -3.04
CA PHE A 57 -18.50 4.17 -4.01
C PHE A 57 -19.27 3.39 -5.07
N ASN A 58 -18.70 2.28 -5.56
CA ASN A 58 -19.38 1.41 -6.51
C ASN A 58 -20.60 0.75 -5.88
N ALA A 59 -20.51 0.27 -4.64
CA ALA A 59 -21.65 -0.28 -3.91
C ALA A 59 -22.78 0.75 -3.75
N VAL A 60 -22.43 1.99 -3.42
CA VAL A 60 -23.39 3.11 -3.36
C VAL A 60 -24.02 3.35 -4.74
N ARG A 61 -23.23 3.49 -5.82
CA ARG A 61 -23.75 3.66 -7.19
C ARG A 61 -24.71 2.53 -7.60
N THR A 62 -24.34 1.28 -7.31
CA THR A 62 -25.18 0.11 -7.60
C THR A 62 -26.49 0.14 -6.82
N MET A 63 -26.47 0.54 -5.54
CA MET A 63 -27.70 0.71 -4.75
C MET A 63 -28.62 1.80 -5.33
N PHE A 64 -28.04 2.85 -5.91
CA PHE A 64 -28.79 3.90 -6.59
C PHE A 64 -29.06 3.63 -8.08
N ASN A 65 -28.67 2.45 -8.60
CA ASN A 65 -28.83 2.02 -9.99
C ASN A 65 -28.30 3.05 -11.03
N LEU A 66 -27.17 3.69 -10.71
CA LEU A 66 -26.48 4.71 -11.52
C LEU A 66 -25.26 4.18 -12.28
#